data_AF-A0A1U9YLM0-F1
#
_entry.id   AF-A0A1U9YLM0-F1
#
_cell.length_a   1.000
_cell.length_b   1.000
_cell.length_c   1.000
_cell.angle_alpha   90.00
_cell.angle_beta   90.00
_cell.angle_gamma   90.00
#
_symmetry.space_group_name_H-M   'P 1'
#
loop_
_entity.id
_entity.type
_entity.pdbx_description
1 polymer ?
#
loop_
_entity_poly.entity_id
_entity_poly.type
_entity_poly.pdbx_seq_one_letter_code
_entity_poly.pdbx_strand_id
1 'polypeptide(L)' 'MIPFINTWPYDIVMNDLYVPECPFCKRDNVLIPIKPGEIRDIQAGKKKLLVFPCCHHSVVVVDMDRDYLLTSQPIRKV' A
#
# COMPACT_ATOMS: atom_id res chain seq x y z
N MET A 1 -6.99 -4.91 14.97
CA MET A 1 -7.96 -4.73 13.87
C MET A 1 -7.78 -3.34 13.31
N ILE A 2 -7.40 -3.21 12.03
CA ILE A 2 -7.26 -1.92 11.34
C ILE A 2 -8.61 -1.55 10.70
N PRO A 3 -9.07 -0.30 10.79
CA PRO A 3 -10.30 0.12 10.13
C PRO A 3 -10.22 -0.01 8.61
N PHE A 4 -11.33 -0.37 7.95
CA PHE A 4 -11.38 -0.47 6.50
C PHE A 4 -10.99 0.82 5.76
N ILE A 5 -11.20 1.99 6.39
CA ILE A 5 -10.84 3.29 5.81
C ILE A 5 -9.31 3.46 5.63
N ASN A 6 -8.53 2.60 6.31
CA ASN A 6 -7.08 2.53 6.26
C ASN A 6 -6.57 1.40 5.36
N THR A 7 -7.43 0.75 4.57
CA THR A 7 -7.00 -0.33 3.68
C THR A 7 -7.07 0.08 2.22
N TRP A 8 -6.14 -0.43 1.41
CA TRP A 8 -6.15 -0.17 -0.03
C TRP A 8 -5.67 -1.38 -0.82
N PRO A 9 -6.35 -1.75 -1.92
CA PRO A 9 -6.01 -2.95 -2.67
C PRO A 9 -4.67 -2.80 -3.40
N TYR A 10 -3.96 -3.91 -3.55
CA TYR A 10 -2.78 -4.00 -4.40
C TYR A 10 -2.77 -5.34 -5.15
N ASP A 11 -2.11 -5.33 -6.31
CA ASP A 11 -1.88 -6.51 -7.14
C ASP A 11 -0.38 -6.78 -7.23
N ILE A 12 -0.01 -8.06 -7.34
CA ILE A 12 1.34 -8.48 -7.67
C ILE A 12 1.37 -8.90 -9.14
N VAL A 13 2.12 -8.17 -9.95
CA VAL A 13 2.30 -8.46 -11.37
C VAL A 13 3.76 -8.81 -11.60
N MET A 14 4.02 -10.05 -12.01
CA MET A 14 5.36 -10.63 -12.11
C MET A 14 6.11 -10.60 -10.77
N ASN A 15 6.89 -9.55 -10.51
CA ASN A 15 7.63 -9.36 -9.26
C ASN A 15 7.54 -7.92 -8.73
N ASP A 16 6.55 -7.18 -9.21
CA ASP A 16 6.28 -5.79 -8.86
C ASP A 16 4.89 -5.66 -8.26
N LEU A 17 4.73 -4.71 -7.35
CA LEU A 17 3.46 -4.44 -6.69
C LEU A 17 2.84 -3.17 -7.28
N TYR A 18 1.55 -3.23 -7.58
CA TYR A 18 0.78 -2.13 -8.12
C TYR A 18 -0.44 -1.86 -7.25
N VAL A 19 -0.83 -0.60 -7.10
CA VAL A 19 -2.21 -0.28 -6.70
C VAL A 19 -3.04 -0.02 -7.96
N PRO A 20 -4.27 -0.55 -8.07
CA PRO A 20 -5.13 -0.31 -9.23
C PRO A 20 -5.40 1.17 -9.47
N GLU A 21 -5.59 1.94 -8.39
CA GLU A 21 -5.78 3.39 -8.41
C GLU A 21 -5.03 3.99 -7.20
N CYS A 22 -4.37 5.14 -7.35
CA CYS A 22 -3.78 5.85 -6.21
C CYS A 22 -4.89 6.51 -5.36
N PRO A 23 -4.93 6.28 -4.03
CA PRO A 23 -5.97 6.84 -3.17
C PRO A 23 -5.94 8.38 -3.11
N PHE A 24 -4.80 9.00 -3.41
CA PHE A 24 -4.58 10.44 -3.27
C PHE A 24 -4.84 11.21 -4.57
N CYS A 25 -4.18 10.82 -5.67
CA CYS A 25 -4.26 11.55 -6.95
C CYS A 25 -5.06 10.84 -8.03
N LYS A 26 -5.64 9.66 -7.74
CA LYS A 26 -6.52 8.93 -8.67
C LYS A 26 -5.85 8.46 -9.96
N ARG A 27 -4.53 8.34 -9.98
CA ARG A 27 -3.80 7.72 -11.10
C ARG A 27 -3.97 6.20 -11.06
N ASP A 28 -4.23 5.59 -12.21
CA ASP A 28 -4.35 4.14 -12.34
C ASP A 28 -2.98 3.42 -12.41
N ASN A 29 -2.99 2.14 -12.02
CA ASN A 29 -1.88 1.19 -12.16
C ASN A 29 -0.55 1.76 -11.64
N VAL A 30 -0.53 2.22 -10.39
CA VAL A 30 0.64 2.86 -9.80
C VAL A 30 1.55 1.80 -9.18
N LEU A 31 2.73 1.64 -9.76
CA LEU A 31 3.83 0.86 -9.18
C LEU A 31 4.16 1.43 -7.79
N ILE A 32 4.13 0.59 -6.77
CA ILE A 32 4.55 0.96 -5.41
C ILE A 32 5.95 0.41 -5.10
N PRO A 33 6.82 1.18 -4.44
CA PRO A 33 8.19 0.76 -4.11
C PRO A 33 8.26 -0.25 -2.95
N ILE A 34 7.48 -1.33 -3.04
CA ILE A 34 7.52 -2.48 -2.12
C ILE A 34 7.85 -3.71 -2.96
N LYS A 35 8.97 -4.37 -2.65
CA LYS A 35 9.34 -5.63 -3.30
C LYS A 35 8.55 -6.78 -2.67
N PRO A 36 8.20 -7.83 -3.44
CA PRO A 36 7.51 -9.01 -2.90
C PRO A 36 8.21 -9.65 -1.70
N GLY A 37 9.55 -9.63 -1.66
CA GLY A 37 10.33 -10.14 -0.53
C GLY A 37 10.15 -9.37 0.78
N GLU A 38 9.72 -8.11 0.72
CA GLU A 38 9.50 -7.28 1.92
C GLU A 38 8.14 -7.53 2.57
N ILE A 39 7.21 -8.18 1.87
CA ILE A 39 5.84 -8.44 2.39
C ILE A 39 5.92 -9.22 3.70
N ARG A 40 6.76 -10.26 3.76
CA ARG A 40 6.93 -11.09 4.97
C ARG A 40 7.45 -10.29 6.16
N ASP A 41 8.38 -9.38 5.93
CA ASP A 41 8.89 -8.53 7.00
C ASP A 41 7.78 -7.61 7.53
N ILE A 42 6.98 -7.04 6.62
CA ILE A 42 5.88 -6.14 6.98
C ILE A 42 4.81 -6.88 7.78
N GLN A 43 4.46 -8.10 7.35
CA GLN A 43 3.57 -9.02 8.08
C GLN A 43 4.12 -9.43 9.46
N ALA A 44 5.44 -9.46 9.62
CA ALA A 44 6.09 -9.68 10.92
C ALA A 44 6.13 -8.43 11.81
N GLY A 45 5.48 -7.33 11.39
CA GLY A 45 5.36 -6.09 12.15
C GLY A 45 6.33 -4.98 11.75
N LYS A 46 7.14 -5.17 10.70
CA LYS A 46 8.01 -4.11 10.18
C LYS A 46 7.17 -3.03 9.49
N LYS A 47 7.13 -1.85 10.10
CA LYS A 47 6.49 -0.69 9.47
C LYS A 47 7.32 -0.17 8.29
N LYS A 48 6.67 0.22 7.21
CA LYS A 48 7.33 0.77 6.02
C LYS A 48 6.70 2.10 5.61
N LEU A 49 7.53 3.11 5.35
CA LEU A 49 7.10 4.33 4.70
C LEU A 49 6.94 4.07 3.19
N LEU A 50 5.72 4.11 2.70
CA LEU A 50 5.39 4.02 1.29
C LEU A 50 5.24 5.43 0.73
N VAL A 51 6.10 5.81 -0.22
CA VAL A 51 5.97 7.04 -1.00
C VAL A 51 5.41 6.68 -2.37
N PHE A 52 4.25 7.24 -2.72
CA PHE A 52 3.64 7.01 -4.02
C PHE A 52 4.40 7.78 -5.10
N PRO A 53 4.96 7.13 -6.14
CA PRO A 53 5.76 7.82 -7.16
C PRO A 53 4.94 8.76 -8.06
N CYS A 54 3.62 8.59 -8.11
CA CYS A 54 2.74 9.40 -8.94
C CYS A 54 2.44 10.80 -8.37
N CYS A 55 2.46 10.98 -7.04
CA CYS A 55 2.08 12.22 -6.38
C CYS A 55 2.96 12.60 -5.20
N HIS A 56 3.95 11.77 -4.85
CA HIS A 56 4.86 11.94 -3.72
C HIS A 56 4.18 11.99 -2.35
N HIS A 57 2.89 11.69 -2.27
CA HIS A 57 2.21 11.49 -1.00
C HIS A 57 2.79 10.25 -0.31
N SER A 58 2.93 10.32 1.01
CA SER A 58 3.50 9.24 1.80
C SER A 58 2.52 8.74 2.83
N VAL A 59 2.61 7.44 3.11
CA VAL A 59 1.82 6.79 4.15
C VAL A 59 2.65 5.69 4.80
N VAL A 60 2.45 5.46 6.10
CA VAL A 60 3.07 4.33 6.77
C VAL A 60 2.19 3.10 6.59
N VAL A 61 2.72 2.10 5.90
CA VAL A 61 2.18 0.74 5.84
C VAL A 61 2.57 0.03 7.13
N VAL A 62 1.56 -0.36 7.91
CA VAL A 62 1.73 -1.02 9.21
C VAL A 62 1.64 -2.53 9.09
N ASP A 63 0.94 -3.03 8.07
CA ASP A 63 0.78 -4.44 7.78
C ASP A 63 0.38 -4.61 6.29
N MET A 64 0.46 -5.85 5.78
CA MET A 64 0.01 -6.23 4.45
C MET A 64 -0.71 -7.57 4.48
N ASP A 65 -1.97 -7.58 4.06
CA ASP A 65 -2.71 -8.81 3.79
C ASP A 65 -2.36 -9.33 2.38
N ARG A 66 -3.05 -10.40 1.94
CA ARG A 66 -2.84 -11.03 0.63
C ARG A 66 -3.01 -10.05 -0.54
N ASP A 67 -3.94 -9.11 -0.42
CA ASP A 67 -4.40 -8.21 -1.49
C ASP A 67 -4.66 -6.78 -1.00
N TYR A 68 -4.40 -6.48 0.28
CA TYR A 68 -4.59 -5.14 0.86
C TYR A 68 -3.36 -4.64 1.60
N LEU A 69 -3.02 -3.36 1.37
CA LEU A 69 -2.15 -2.56 2.22
C LEU A 69 -2.95 -2.09 3.44
N LEU A 70 -2.36 -2.16 4.63
CA LEU A 70 -2.95 -1.63 5.86
C LEU A 70 -2.11 -0.44 6.33
N THR A 71 -2.73 0.72 6.48
CA THR A 71 -2.02 1.97 6.78
C THR A 71 -2.29 2.52 8.18
N SER A 72 -1.35 3.31 8.69
CA SER A 72 -1.49 3.98 9.99
C SER A 72 -2.56 5.07 10.02
N GLN A 73 -2.96 5.56 8.85
CA GLN A 73 -3.93 6.66 8.69
C GLN A 73 -4.99 6.30 7.63
N PRO A 74 -6.15 6.97 7.65
CA PRO A 74 -7.17 6.83 6.61
C PRO A 74 -6.63 7.23 5.23
N ILE A 75 -6.97 6.42 4.22
CA ILE A 75 -6.61 6.69 2.82
C ILE A 75 -7.81 6.55 1.87
N ARG A 76 -8.91 5.93 2.32
CA ARG A 76 -10.19 6.01 1.64
C ARG A 76 -10.85 7.35 1.95
N LYS A 77 -11.30 8.06 0.92
CA LYS A 77 -12.27 9.14 1.10
C LYS A 77 -13.62 8.50 1.42
N VAL A 78 -14.22 8.90 2.54
CA VAL A 78 -15.58 8.52 2.96
C VAL A 78 -16.58 9.40 2.22
#